data_AF-A0A955T6I6-F1
#
_entry.id   AF-A0A955T6I6-F1
#
_cell.length_a   1.000
_cell.length_b   1.000
_cell.length_c   1.000
_cell.angle_alpha   90.00
_cell.angle_beta   90.00
_cell.angle_gamma   90.00
#
_symmetry.space_group_name_H-M   'P 1'
#
loop_
_entity.id
_entity.type
_entity.pdbx_description
1 polymer ?
#
loop_
_entity_poly.entity_id
_entity_poly.type
_entity_poly.pdbx_seq_one_letter_code
_entity_poly.pdbx_strand_id
1 'polypeptide(L)'
;MSSVIRVAILLIAAFPFQSCSHFWMTPDQKGQVLMNRGEFKKAAESFRDPYRRGVAWFRAGEFEKAEQDFARIATPQAEYNRGNCLVMRGKYDQAVERYDRALKLKPEFEDAKKNRAIAVARSKLLNKKGGDAGDQRLGADKIVFDKDKKSGGQKTEIQKNQ
;
A
#
# COMPACT_ATOMS: atom_id res chain seq x y z
N MET A 1 -67.80 -44.19 -26.93
CA MET A 1 -68.11 -42.81 -26.50
C MET A 1 -68.21 -42.87 -24.98
N SER A 2 -67.38 -42.25 -24.14
CA SER A 2 -66.45 -41.14 -24.31
C SER A 2 -65.32 -41.23 -23.27
N SER A 3 -64.09 -40.97 -23.69
CA SER A 3 -62.91 -40.82 -22.82
C SER A 3 -63.03 -39.57 -21.95
N VAL A 4 -62.78 -39.68 -20.64
CA VAL A 4 -62.64 -38.53 -19.76
C VAL A 4 -61.16 -38.34 -19.45
N ILE A 5 -60.54 -37.37 -20.14
CA ILE A 5 -59.18 -36.92 -19.89
C ILE A 5 -59.18 -36.18 -18.54
N ARG A 6 -58.58 -36.77 -17.51
CA ARG A 6 -58.29 -36.07 -16.25
C ARG A 6 -57.02 -35.24 -16.44
N VAL A 7 -57.20 -33.95 -16.71
CA VAL A 7 -56.11 -32.97 -16.69
C VAL A 7 -55.64 -32.82 -15.24
N ALA A 8 -54.50 -33.41 -14.91
CA ALA A 8 -53.79 -33.14 -13.67
C ALA A 8 -53.11 -31.78 -13.80
N ILE A 9 -53.70 -30.75 -13.21
CA ILE A 9 -53.06 -29.44 -13.04
C ILE A 9 -52.04 -29.59 -11.91
N LEU A 10 -50.78 -29.82 -12.29
CA LEU A 10 -49.64 -29.72 -11.40
C LEU A 10 -49.46 -28.25 -11.03
N LEU A 11 -49.84 -27.88 -9.81
CA LEU A 11 -49.51 -26.60 -9.19
C LEU A 11 -47.99 -26.54 -9.03
N ILE A 12 -47.33 -25.85 -9.96
CA ILE A 12 -45.94 -25.45 -9.80
C ILE A 12 -45.92 -24.47 -8.63
N ALA A 13 -45.45 -24.94 -7.47
CA ALA A 13 -45.16 -24.09 -6.34
C ALA A 13 -44.24 -22.96 -6.84
N ALA A 14 -44.71 -21.72 -6.73
CA ALA A 14 -43.92 -20.52 -6.95
C ALA A 14 -42.84 -20.47 -5.86
N PHE A 15 -41.75 -21.21 -6.04
CA PHE A 15 -40.49 -20.87 -5.40
C PHE A 15 -40.08 -19.52 -6.00
N PRO A 16 -40.05 -18.43 -5.23
CA PRO A 16 -39.50 -17.19 -5.75
C PRO A 16 -38.05 -17.49 -6.10
N PHE A 17 -37.75 -17.48 -7.40
CA PHE A 17 -36.41 -17.57 -8.01
C PHE A 17 -35.57 -16.31 -7.69
N GLN A 18 -35.71 -15.74 -6.50
CA GLN A 18 -35.07 -14.49 -6.10
C GLN A 18 -33.81 -14.72 -5.25
N SER A 19 -33.21 -15.92 -5.31
CA SER A 19 -31.96 -16.20 -4.60
C SER A 19 -31.02 -17.15 -5.36
N CYS A 20 -30.78 -16.90 -6.66
CA CYS A 20 -29.71 -17.55 -7.41
C CYS A 20 -28.43 -16.70 -7.54
N SER A 21 -28.43 -15.43 -7.10
CA SER A 21 -27.26 -14.54 -7.25
C SER A 21 -26.07 -14.95 -6.36
N HIS A 22 -26.34 -15.57 -5.21
CA HIS A 22 -25.29 -16.03 -4.29
C HIS A 22 -24.59 -17.32 -4.76
N PHE A 23 -25.24 -18.13 -5.60
CA PHE A 23 -24.75 -19.44 -6.00
C PHE A 23 -23.86 -19.41 -7.27
N TRP A 24 -23.91 -18.33 -8.06
CA TRP A 24 -23.25 -18.27 -9.36
C TRP A 24 -21.90 -17.52 -9.38
N MET A 25 -21.57 -16.74 -8.35
CA MET A 25 -20.30 -15.99 -8.32
C MET A 25 -19.19 -16.79 -7.63
N THR A 26 -18.05 -16.91 -8.29
CA THR A 26 -16.86 -17.48 -7.65
C THR A 26 -16.37 -16.53 -6.54
N PRO A 27 -15.68 -17.04 -5.50
CA PRO A 27 -15.10 -16.19 -4.46
C PRO A 27 -14.19 -15.08 -5.04
N ASP A 28 -13.47 -15.36 -6.13
CA ASP A 28 -12.63 -14.35 -6.79
C ASP A 28 -13.45 -13.30 -7.56
N GLN A 29 -14.60 -13.66 -8.15
CA GLN A 29 -15.51 -12.68 -8.74
C GLN A 29 -16.10 -11.76 -7.67
N LYS A 30 -16.55 -12.33 -6.55
CA LYS A 30 -17.01 -11.56 -5.39
C LYS A 30 -15.90 -10.63 -4.87
N GLY A 31 -14.68 -11.15 -4.72
CA GLY A 31 -13.51 -10.38 -4.32
C GLY A 31 -13.25 -9.20 -5.25
N GLN A 32 -13.36 -9.40 -6.57
CA GLN A 32 -13.17 -8.32 -7.54
C GLN A 32 -14.25 -7.24 -7.45
N VAL A 33 -15.52 -7.63 -7.25
CA VAL A 33 -16.61 -6.67 -7.02
C VAL A 33 -16.32 -5.82 -5.77
N LEU A 34 -15.85 -6.44 -4.69
CA LEU A 34 -15.47 -5.74 -3.46
C LEU A 34 -14.26 -4.82 -3.66
N MET A 35 -13.26 -5.23 -4.46
CA MET A 35 -12.12 -4.37 -4.84
C MET A 35 -12.58 -3.09 -5.53
N ASN A 36 -13.51 -3.22 -6.49
CA ASN A 36 -14.01 -2.08 -7.25
C ASN A 36 -14.83 -1.11 -6.38
N ARG A 37 -15.42 -1.61 -5.29
CA ARG A 37 -16.14 -0.82 -4.28
C ARG A 37 -15.22 -0.19 -3.23
N GLY A 38 -13.92 -0.48 -3.25
CA GLY A 38 -12.97 -0.03 -2.23
C GLY A 38 -13.01 -0.82 -0.92
N GLU A 39 -13.78 -1.90 -0.85
CA GLU A 39 -13.90 -2.75 0.35
C GLU A 39 -12.75 -3.76 0.43
N PHE A 40 -11.51 -3.27 0.48
CA PHE A 40 -10.29 -4.06 0.28
C PHE A 40 -10.12 -5.22 1.28
N LYS A 41 -10.48 -5.02 2.55
CA LYS A 41 -10.41 -6.08 3.58
C LYS A 41 -11.35 -7.24 3.26
N LYS A 42 -12.62 -6.94 2.94
CA LYS A 42 -13.60 -7.98 2.56
C LYS A 42 -13.23 -8.64 1.24
N ALA A 43 -12.64 -7.88 0.31
CA ALA A 43 -12.15 -8.43 -0.94
C ALA A 43 -11.05 -9.47 -0.68
N ALA A 44 -10.08 -9.15 0.18
CA ALA A 44 -9.01 -10.07 0.55
C ALA A 44 -9.55 -11.35 1.22
N GLU A 45 -10.53 -11.22 2.10
CA GLU A 45 -11.19 -12.38 2.72
C GLU A 45 -11.96 -13.25 1.72
N SER A 46 -12.34 -12.70 0.56
CA SER A 46 -13.05 -13.42 -0.50
C SER A 46 -12.12 -14.11 -1.51
N PHE A 47 -10.95 -13.52 -1.81
CA PHE A 47 -10.03 -14.06 -2.81
C PHE A 47 -9.41 -15.40 -2.36
N ARG A 48 -9.44 -16.38 -3.26
CA ARG A 48 -8.70 -17.65 -3.11
C ARG A 48 -7.30 -17.54 -3.69
N ASP A 49 -7.17 -16.82 -4.81
CA ASP A 49 -5.87 -16.57 -5.43
C ASP A 49 -4.96 -15.76 -4.48
N PRO A 50 -3.79 -16.29 -4.08
CA PRO A 50 -2.93 -15.62 -3.11
C PRO A 50 -2.41 -14.28 -3.64
N TYR A 51 -2.20 -14.11 -4.94
CA TYR A 51 -1.69 -12.86 -5.49
C TYR A 51 -2.74 -11.74 -5.36
N ARG A 52 -3.97 -12.00 -5.80
CA ARG A 52 -5.09 -11.06 -5.67
C ARG A 52 -5.42 -10.75 -4.22
N ARG A 53 -5.39 -11.76 -3.35
CA ARG A 53 -5.58 -11.57 -1.92
C ARG A 53 -4.49 -10.69 -1.31
N GLY A 54 -3.23 -10.93 -1.66
CA GLY A 54 -2.10 -10.11 -1.23
C GLY A 54 -2.23 -8.65 -1.67
N VAL A 55 -2.64 -8.40 -2.92
CA VAL A 55 -2.91 -7.04 -3.43
C VAL A 55 -4.04 -6.37 -2.64
N ALA A 56 -5.12 -7.09 -2.35
CA ALA A 56 -6.23 -6.58 -1.56
C ALA A 56 -5.80 -6.26 -0.11
N TRP A 57 -5.03 -7.14 0.54
CA TRP A 57 -4.45 -6.88 1.86
C TRP A 57 -3.53 -5.65 1.86
N PHE A 58 -2.70 -5.49 0.83
CA PHE A 58 -1.83 -4.32 0.69
C PHE A 58 -2.64 -3.02 0.61
N ARG A 59 -3.70 -3.01 -0.20
CA ARG A 59 -4.61 -1.85 -0.31
C ARG A 59 -5.40 -1.58 0.97
N ALA A 60 -5.65 -2.61 1.78
CA ALA A 60 -6.25 -2.47 3.10
C ALA A 60 -5.28 -1.97 4.18
N GLY A 61 -3.97 -1.82 3.87
CA GLY A 61 -2.93 -1.45 4.83
C GLY A 61 -2.43 -2.62 5.68
N GLU A 62 -2.90 -3.84 5.43
CA GLU A 62 -2.57 -5.06 6.16
C GLU A 62 -1.29 -5.69 5.57
N PHE A 63 -0.17 -4.95 5.64
CA PHE A 63 1.07 -5.28 4.93
C PHE A 63 1.68 -6.63 5.34
N GLU A 64 1.44 -7.07 6.58
CA GLU A 64 1.91 -8.37 7.07
C GLU A 64 1.21 -9.53 6.39
N LYS A 65 -0.12 -9.46 6.28
CA LYS A 65 -0.92 -10.48 5.57
C LYS A 65 -0.59 -10.48 4.08
N ALA A 66 -0.44 -9.29 3.49
CA ALA A 66 -0.01 -9.16 2.10
C ALA A 66 1.35 -9.82 1.85
N GLU A 67 2.33 -9.57 2.72
CA GLU A 67 3.67 -10.17 2.60
C GLU A 67 3.61 -11.70 2.64
N GLN A 68 2.81 -12.27 3.55
CA GLN A 68 2.64 -13.72 3.68
C GLN A 68 2.02 -14.34 2.42
N ASP A 69 1.04 -13.68 1.81
CA ASP A 69 0.42 -14.15 0.58
C ASP A 69 1.37 -14.06 -0.62
N PHE A 70 2.11 -12.96 -0.76
CA PHE A 70 3.12 -12.84 -1.81
C PHE A 70 4.27 -13.85 -1.64
N ALA A 71 4.63 -14.20 -0.41
CA ALA A 71 5.67 -15.19 -0.14
C ALA A 71 5.33 -16.61 -0.63
N ARG A 72 4.05 -16.89 -0.96
CA ARG A 72 3.62 -18.18 -1.50
C ARG A 72 3.87 -18.32 -3.01
N ILE A 73 4.30 -17.25 -3.68
CA ILE A 73 4.39 -17.17 -5.14
C ILE A 73 5.81 -16.77 -5.52
N ALA A 74 6.46 -17.58 -6.36
CA ALA A 74 7.82 -17.35 -6.82
C ALA A 74 7.85 -16.65 -8.20
N THR A 75 7.28 -15.44 -8.28
CA THR A 75 7.31 -14.61 -9.50
C THR A 75 8.01 -13.26 -9.24
N PRO A 76 8.57 -12.60 -10.29
CA PRO A 76 9.17 -11.27 -10.13
C PRO A 76 8.22 -10.27 -9.47
N GLN A 77 6.95 -10.28 -9.86
CA GLN A 77 5.90 -9.39 -9.35
C GLN A 77 5.57 -9.67 -7.88
N ALA A 78 5.54 -10.94 -7.48
CA ALA A 78 5.30 -11.30 -6.08
C ALA A 78 6.46 -10.87 -5.18
N GLU A 79 7.72 -11.10 -5.59
CA GLU A 79 8.90 -10.64 -4.84
C GLU A 79 8.95 -9.09 -4.79
N TYR A 80 8.63 -8.41 -5.90
CA TYR A 80 8.49 -6.96 -5.93
C TYR A 80 7.43 -6.45 -4.94
N ASN A 81 6.23 -7.02 -4.96
CA ASN A 81 5.16 -6.61 -4.04
C ASN A 81 5.47 -6.95 -2.58
N ARG A 82 6.20 -8.05 -2.33
CA ARG A 82 6.73 -8.38 -1.01
C ARG A 82 7.72 -7.31 -0.52
N GLY A 83 8.59 -6.84 -1.40
CA GLY A 83 9.46 -5.68 -1.15
C GLY A 83 8.65 -4.43 -0.78
N ASN A 84 7.57 -4.15 -1.51
CA ASN A 84 6.70 -3.01 -1.21
C ASN A 84 6.07 -3.13 0.19
N CYS A 85 5.61 -4.33 0.59
CA CYS A 85 5.08 -4.57 1.94
C CYS A 85 6.11 -4.24 3.03
N LEU A 86 7.36 -4.65 2.82
CA LEU A 86 8.46 -4.41 3.75
C LEU A 86 8.84 -2.92 3.84
N VAL A 87 8.83 -2.19 2.72
CA VAL A 87 9.00 -0.72 2.71
C VAL A 87 7.93 -0.04 3.55
N MET A 88 6.67 -0.44 3.41
CA MET A 88 5.57 0.13 4.19
C MET A 88 5.68 -0.16 5.70
N ARG A 89 6.37 -1.23 6.07
CA ARG A 89 6.69 -1.59 7.46
C ARG A 89 8.03 -1.03 7.96
N GLY A 90 8.71 -0.20 7.16
CA GLY A 90 10.02 0.38 7.51
C GLY A 90 11.19 -0.60 7.49
N LYS A 91 11.00 -1.83 6.98
CA LYS A 91 12.03 -2.88 6.93
C LYS A 91 12.83 -2.80 5.64
N TYR A 92 13.61 -1.73 5.50
CA TYR A 92 14.23 -1.36 4.22
C TYR A 92 15.27 -2.36 3.72
N ASP A 93 16.13 -2.91 4.59
CA ASP A 93 17.13 -3.89 4.18
C ASP A 93 16.50 -5.17 3.63
N GLN A 94 15.48 -5.68 4.33
CA GLN A 94 14.71 -6.83 3.87
C GLN A 94 13.99 -6.54 2.54
N ALA A 95 13.48 -5.31 2.36
CA ALA A 95 12.87 -4.91 1.10
C ALA A 95 13.87 -4.94 -0.06
N VAL A 96 15.11 -4.48 0.15
CA VAL A 96 16.18 -4.54 -0.87
C VAL A 96 16.42 -5.97 -1.32
N GLU A 97 16.50 -6.93 -0.39
CA GLU A 97 16.66 -8.35 -0.74
C GLU A 97 15.52 -8.87 -1.63
N ARG A 98 14.28 -8.46 -1.35
CA ARG A 98 13.13 -8.89 -2.16
C ARG A 98 13.16 -8.28 -3.56
N TYR A 99 13.52 -7.00 -3.68
CA TYR A 99 13.70 -6.39 -5.00
C TYR A 99 14.86 -7.02 -5.77
N ASP A 100 15.95 -7.39 -5.10
CA ASP A 100 17.07 -8.11 -5.72
C ASP A 100 16.62 -9.47 -6.27
N ARG A 101 15.76 -10.21 -5.55
CA ARG A 101 15.14 -11.44 -6.07
C ARG A 101 14.25 -11.16 -7.28
N ALA A 102 13.43 -10.12 -7.24
CA ALA A 102 12.60 -9.73 -8.38
C ALA A 102 13.46 -9.42 -9.62
N LEU A 103 14.56 -8.69 -9.45
CA LEU A 103 15.50 -8.33 -10.52
C LEU A 103 16.32 -9.53 -11.02
N LYS A 104 16.60 -10.51 -10.16
CA LYS A 104 17.22 -11.78 -10.59
C LYS A 104 16.29 -12.57 -11.51
N LEU A 105 14.99 -12.56 -11.23
CA LEU A 105 13.98 -13.24 -12.05
C LEU A 105 13.63 -12.44 -13.32
N LYS A 106 13.68 -11.12 -13.25
CA LYS A 106 13.40 -10.20 -14.36
C LYS A 106 14.35 -8.99 -14.32
N PRO A 107 15.51 -9.05 -15.00
CA PRO A 107 16.53 -8.00 -14.96
C PRO A 107 16.05 -6.63 -15.46
N GLU A 108 15.10 -6.59 -16.38
CA GLU A 108 14.50 -5.37 -16.95
C GLU A 108 13.27 -4.86 -16.17
N PHE A 109 13.06 -5.33 -14.93
CA PHE A 109 11.94 -4.85 -14.11
C PHE A 109 12.22 -3.46 -13.51
N GLU A 110 11.97 -2.42 -14.32
CA GLU A 110 12.29 -1.02 -13.97
C GLU A 110 11.70 -0.54 -12.65
N ASP A 111 10.46 -0.93 -12.33
CA ASP A 111 9.82 -0.54 -11.06
C ASP A 111 10.55 -1.14 -9.85
N ALA A 112 11.06 -2.38 -9.97
CA ALA A 112 11.86 -3.00 -8.93
C ALA A 112 13.22 -2.28 -8.77
N LYS A 113 13.87 -1.84 -9.86
CA LYS A 113 15.11 -1.05 -9.79
C LYS A 113 14.89 0.26 -9.04
N LYS A 114 13.83 0.99 -9.39
CA LYS A 114 13.47 2.27 -8.76
C LYS A 114 13.16 2.10 -7.27
N ASN A 115 12.29 1.15 -6.93
CA ASN A 115 11.91 0.92 -5.53
C ASN A 115 13.06 0.39 -4.68
N ARG A 116 13.95 -0.42 -5.27
CA ARG A 116 15.20 -0.84 -4.62
C ARG A 116 16.08 0.36 -4.28
N ALA A 117 16.30 1.28 -5.22
CA ALA A 117 17.11 2.46 -4.97
C ALA A 117 16.54 3.32 -3.82
N ILE A 118 15.21 3.49 -3.78
CA ILE A 118 14.52 4.17 -2.68
C ILE A 118 14.73 3.44 -1.35
N ALA A 119 14.58 2.10 -1.34
CA ALA A 119 14.78 1.30 -0.14
C ALA A 119 16.22 1.39 0.39
N VAL A 120 17.23 1.33 -0.49
CA VAL A 120 18.65 1.52 -0.13
C VAL A 120 18.87 2.89 0.50
N ALA A 121 18.33 3.96 -0.09
CA ALA A 121 18.46 5.31 0.46
C ALA A 121 17.83 5.42 1.85
N ARG A 122 16.63 4.84 2.05
CA ARG A 122 15.95 4.84 3.34
C ARG A 122 16.68 4.01 4.41
N SER A 123 17.22 2.85 4.04
CA SER A 123 18.06 2.03 4.92
C SER A 123 19.27 2.83 5.42
N LYS A 124 20.02 3.46 4.51
CA LYS A 124 21.19 4.29 4.87
C LYS A 124 20.83 5.41 5.83
N LEU A 125 19.71 6.11 5.61
CA LEU A 125 19.25 7.17 6.50
C LEU A 125 18.87 6.65 7.89
N LEU A 126 18.24 5.47 7.97
CA LEU A 126 17.88 4.84 9.23
C LEU A 126 19.14 4.44 10.03
N ASN A 127 20.12 3.84 9.35
CA ASN A 127 21.38 3.43 9.97
C ASN A 127 22.21 4.64 10.43
N LYS A 128 22.18 5.76 9.70
CA LYS A 128 22.81 7.02 10.14
C LYS A 128 22.17 7.58 11.42
N LYS A 129 20.84 7.52 11.55
CA LYS A 129 20.14 7.96 12.77
C LYS A 129 20.34 7.01 13.96
N GLY A 130 20.52 5.72 13.71
CA GLY A 130 20.79 4.71 14.74
C GLY A 130 22.28 4.57 15.10
N GLY A 131 23.19 5.08 14.26
CA GLY A 131 24.63 4.83 14.36
C GLY A 131 25.44 5.89 15.10
N ASP A 132 24.90 7.07 15.37
CA ASP A 132 25.57 8.07 16.20
C ASP A 132 24.59 9.18 16.64
N ALA A 133 23.72 8.84 17.59
CA ALA A 133 23.10 9.84 18.46
C ALA A 133 23.96 10.07 19.72
N GLY A 134 25.26 9.74 19.64
CA GLY A 134 26.25 10.16 20.62
C GLY A 134 26.58 11.63 20.39
N ASP A 135 25.99 12.50 21.20
CA ASP A 135 26.48 13.87 21.38
C ASP A 135 26.42 14.82 20.17
N GLN A 136 25.34 14.77 19.39
CA GLN A 136 24.92 16.01 18.68
C GLN A 136 24.12 16.90 19.63
N ARG A 137 24.83 17.35 20.67
CA ARG A 137 24.48 18.57 21.38
C ARG A 137 24.78 19.71 20.39
N LEU A 138 23.87 19.93 19.45
CA LEU A 138 23.75 21.22 18.78
C LEU A 138 23.58 22.22 19.92
N GLY A 139 24.68 22.85 20.33
CA GLY A 139 24.66 23.93 21.29
C GLY A 139 23.66 24.94 20.76
N ALA A 140 22.58 25.16 21.51
CA ALA A 140 21.74 26.30 21.26
C ALA A 140 22.67 27.52 21.26
N ASP A 141 22.85 28.16 20.10
CA ASP A 141 23.55 29.43 20.01
C ASP A 141 22.89 30.35 21.04
N LYS A 142 23.63 30.65 22.12
CA LYS A 142 23.15 31.59 23.14
C LYS A 142 23.01 32.94 22.44
N ILE A 143 21.78 33.36 22.21
CA ILE A 143 21.50 34.75 21.84
C ILE A 143 21.79 35.60 23.09
N VAL A 144 22.99 36.18 23.15
CA VAL A 144 23.33 37.21 24.12
C VAL A 144 22.74 38.52 23.59
N PHE A 145 21.62 38.95 24.19
CA PHE A 145 21.12 40.30 23.98
C PHE A 145 21.96 41.28 24.82
N ASP A 146 22.89 41.99 24.18
CA ASP A 146 23.52 43.15 24.78
C ASP A 146 22.45 44.22 25.02
N LYS A 147 22.14 44.45 26.29
CA LYS A 147 21.10 45.40 26.72
C LYS A 147 21.60 46.83 26.91
N ASP A 148 22.72 47.20 26.29
CA ASP A 148 23.29 48.54 26.40
C ASP A 148 23.78 49.07 25.05
N LYS A 149 22.85 49.47 24.17
CA LYS A 149 23.17 50.52 23.18
C LYS A 149 21.95 51.39 22.90
N LYS A 150 22.07 52.63 23.38
CA LYS A 150 21.14 53.74 23.17
C LYS A 150 20.80 53.93 21.69
N SER A 151 19.52 54.16 21.43
CA SER A 151 18.96 54.65 20.18
C SER A 151 19.70 55.89 19.68
N GLY A 152 20.30 55.79 18.51
CA GLY A 152 20.81 56.93 17.73
C GLY A 152 20.27 56.82 16.31
N GLY A 153 19.22 57.58 16.03
CA GLY A 153 18.60 57.60 14.71
C GLY A 153 19.50 58.25 13.66
N GLN A 154 19.30 57.86 12.41
CA GLN A 154 19.65 58.69 11.26
C GLN A 154 18.43 58.80 10.34
N LYS A 155 18.00 60.04 10.14
CA LYS A 155 17.02 60.46 9.13
C LYS A 155 17.67 60.25 7.76
N THR A 156 16.95 59.62 6.83
CA THR A 156 17.34 59.59 5.42
C THR A 156 16.67 60.76 4.71
N GLU A 157 17.44 61.81 4.42
CA GLU A 157 17.07 62.80 3.39
C GLU A 157 17.26 62.17 2.00
N ILE A 158 16.21 62.19 1.19
CA ILE A 158 16.25 61.78 -0.21
C ILE A 158 16.56 63.03 -1.02
N GLN A 159 17.79 63.18 -1.50
CA GLN A 159 18.10 64.14 -2.57
C GLN A 159 17.60 63.56 -3.90
N LYS A 160 16.59 64.21 -4.50
CA LYS A 160 16.26 64.06 -5.92
C LYS A 160 17.27 64.88 -6.72
N ASN A 161 18.01 64.23 -7.62
CA ASN A 161 18.78 64.92 -8.65
C ASN A 161 18.12 64.73 -10.03
N GLN A 162 17.71 65.89 -10.55
CA GLN A 162 17.37 66.30 -11.92
C GLN A 162 16.20 65.62 -12.63
#